data_AF-A0A2G2DJP3-F1
#
_entry.id   AF-A0A2G2DJP3-F1
#
_cell.length_a   1.000
_cell.length_b   1.000
_cell.length_c   1.000
_cell.angle_alpha   90.00
_cell.angle_beta   90.00
_cell.angle_gamma   90.00
#
_symmetry.space_group_name_H-M   'P 1'
#
loop_
_entity.id
_entity.type
_entity.pdbx_description
1 polymer ?
#
loop_
_entity_poly.entity_id
_entity_poly.type
_entity_poly.pdbx_seq_one_letter_code
_entity_poly.pdbx_strand_id
1 'polypeptide(L)'
;MTVIWTQDGIVEDDPWSQPESEGGPKLLPLAEALDHAQDNAPFGVVLQPADDVRALAPILERVAIVALTFPAFSDGRAFSQAMLLRERLGYQGEMRAVGTVLLDQVPLMLRTGFDSFEVEHAPTIKRLAEKRLPGIDLHYQPAADETRAGPGYSWRRTAMLNG
;
A
#
# COMPACT_ATOMS: atom_id res chain seq x y z
N MET A 1 20.30 -0.44 -2.32
CA MET A 1 19.88 -0.45 -0.90
C MET A 1 18.39 -0.22 -0.92
N THR A 2 17.64 -1.18 -0.40
CA THR A 2 16.20 -1.08 -0.27
C THR A 2 15.88 -0.29 0.99
N VAL A 3 14.94 0.64 0.90
CA VAL A 3 14.43 1.40 2.05
C VAL A 3 12.92 1.31 2.07
N ILE A 4 12.35 1.41 3.27
CA ILE A 4 10.92 1.61 3.44
C ILE A 4 10.68 3.10 3.61
N TRP A 5 9.77 3.66 2.82
CA TRP A 5 9.35 5.06 2.88
C TRP A 5 7.86 5.14 3.19
N THR A 6 7.49 6.09 4.05
CA THR A 6 6.12 6.51 4.33
C THR A 6 6.02 8.03 4.18
N GLN A 7 4.81 8.59 4.24
CA GLN A 7 4.64 10.05 4.20
C GLN A 7 5.34 10.78 5.36
N ASP A 8 5.64 10.07 6.45
CA ASP A 8 6.36 10.58 7.61
C ASP A 8 7.87 10.65 7.36
N GLY A 9 8.43 9.69 6.62
CA GLY A 9 9.84 9.68 6.24
C GLY A 9 10.36 8.28 5.86
N ILE A 10 11.67 8.13 5.84
CA ILE A 10 12.32 6.81 5.71
C ILE A 10 12.20 6.09 7.05
N VAL A 11 11.79 4.82 7.03
CA VAL A 11 11.70 3.95 8.20
C VAL A 11 13.02 3.20 8.33
N GLU A 12 13.71 3.37 9.47
CA GLU A 12 15.04 2.79 9.71
C GLU A 12 14.96 1.31 10.18
N ASP A 13 14.02 0.99 11.06
CA ASP A 13 13.88 -0.35 11.68
C ASP A 13 12.53 -1.00 11.34
N ASP A 14 12.28 -1.23 10.04
CA ASP A 14 11.03 -1.83 9.60
C ASP A 14 10.97 -3.34 9.93
N PRO A 15 10.00 -3.80 10.76
CA PRO A 15 9.95 -5.19 11.21
C PRO A 15 9.59 -6.17 10.08
N TRP A 16 9.01 -5.70 8.97
CA TRP A 16 8.58 -6.51 7.84
C TRP A 16 9.64 -6.62 6.73
N SER A 17 10.72 -5.86 6.82
CA SER A 17 11.82 -5.82 5.83
C SER A 17 12.85 -6.94 6.01
N GLN A 18 12.86 -7.61 7.17
CA GLN A 18 13.82 -8.64 7.53
C GLN A 18 13.10 -9.97 7.80
N PRO A 19 12.78 -10.77 6.76
CA PRO A 19 12.04 -12.02 6.92
C PRO A 19 12.83 -13.14 7.62
N GLU A 20 14.11 -12.93 7.94
CA GLU A 20 15.03 -13.99 8.38
C GLU A 20 15.17 -14.15 9.90
N SER A 21 14.43 -13.39 10.71
CA SER A 21 14.46 -13.55 12.17
C SER A 21 13.60 -14.73 12.63
N GLU A 22 14.18 -15.71 13.33
CA GLU A 22 13.43 -16.81 13.94
C GLU A 22 12.39 -16.27 14.94
N GLY A 23 11.10 -16.40 14.60
CA GLY A 23 9.98 -15.91 15.42
C GLY A 23 9.58 -14.45 15.16
N GLY A 24 10.19 -13.78 14.18
CA GLY A 24 9.77 -12.47 13.71
C GLY A 24 8.48 -12.49 12.87
N PRO A 25 7.86 -11.32 12.64
CA PRO A 25 6.71 -11.19 11.76
C PRO A 25 7.05 -11.63 10.33
N LYS A 26 6.14 -12.37 9.68
CA LYS A 26 6.39 -12.98 8.36
C LYS A 26 5.46 -12.39 7.29
N LEU A 27 6.02 -12.10 6.12
CA LEU A 27 5.28 -11.83 4.90
C LEU A 27 5.05 -13.14 4.14
N LEU A 28 3.80 -13.60 4.09
CA LEU A 28 3.43 -14.88 3.49
C LEU A 28 2.69 -14.68 2.15
N PRO A 29 2.94 -15.51 1.13
CA PRO A 29 2.08 -15.56 -0.05
C PRO A 29 0.61 -15.84 0.33
N LEU A 30 -0.35 -15.39 -0.48
CA LEU A 30 -1.79 -15.55 -0.19
C LEU A 30 -2.19 -16.97 0.25
N ALA A 31 -1.73 -18.00 -0.45
CA ALA A 31 -2.06 -19.38 -0.12
C ALA A 31 -1.58 -19.77 1.29
N GLU A 32 -0.33 -19.46 1.61
CA GLU A 32 0.26 -19.76 2.91
C GLU A 32 -0.36 -18.91 4.04
N ALA A 33 -0.75 -17.67 3.73
CA ALA A 33 -1.45 -16.81 4.68
C ALA A 33 -2.82 -17.35 5.10
N LEU A 34 -3.55 -17.98 4.17
CA LEU A 34 -4.84 -18.61 4.47
C LEU A 34 -4.68 -19.82 5.41
N ASP A 35 -3.61 -20.59 5.24
CA ASP A 35 -3.27 -21.71 6.12
C ASP A 35 -2.76 -21.22 7.48
N HIS A 36 -1.90 -20.19 7.49
CA HIS A 36 -1.29 -19.64 8.70
C HIS A 36 -2.27 -18.84 9.58
N ALA A 37 -3.41 -18.40 9.04
CA ALA A 37 -4.39 -17.64 9.81
C ALA A 37 -4.95 -18.37 11.05
N GLN A 38 -4.71 -19.69 11.16
CA GLN A 38 -5.02 -20.50 12.34
C GLN A 38 -4.04 -20.26 13.51
N ASP A 39 -2.83 -19.78 13.22
CA ASP A 39 -1.82 -19.46 14.22
C ASP A 39 -2.11 -18.09 14.85
N ASN A 40 -1.76 -17.92 16.12
CA ASN A 40 -2.06 -16.70 16.89
C ASN A 40 -0.91 -15.67 16.83
N ALA A 41 -0.09 -15.72 15.78
CA ALA A 41 1.06 -14.85 15.58
C ALA A 41 0.74 -13.74 14.56
N PRO A 42 1.27 -12.51 14.70
CA PRO A 42 1.13 -11.47 13.69
C PRO A 42 1.80 -11.89 12.38
N PHE A 43 1.09 -11.76 11.27
CA PHE A 43 1.60 -12.03 9.93
C PHE A 43 1.12 -10.98 8.93
N GLY A 44 1.82 -10.91 7.82
CA GLY A 44 1.48 -10.08 6.68
C GLY A 44 1.30 -10.93 5.45
N VAL A 45 0.65 -10.36 4.44
CA VAL A 45 0.36 -11.06 3.19
C VAL A 45 1.05 -10.37 2.02
N VAL A 46 1.72 -11.14 1.18
CA VAL A 46 2.18 -10.71 -0.13
C VAL A 46 1.16 -11.14 -1.17
N LEU A 47 0.59 -10.16 -1.86
CA LEU A 47 -0.35 -10.36 -2.96
C LEU A 47 0.35 -10.16 -4.28
N GLN A 48 0.30 -11.18 -5.12
CA GLN A 48 0.70 -11.12 -6.51
C GLN A 48 -0.42 -10.48 -7.36
N PRO A 49 -0.11 -9.96 -8.55
CA PRO A 49 -1.11 -9.29 -9.38
C PRO A 49 -2.23 -10.21 -9.89
N ALA A 50 -2.04 -11.53 -9.83
CA ALA A 50 -3.02 -12.53 -10.23
C ALA A 50 -3.90 -13.02 -9.06
N ASP A 51 -3.55 -12.65 -7.83
CA ASP A 51 -4.25 -13.12 -6.63
C ASP A 51 -5.62 -12.46 -6.48
N ASP A 52 -6.63 -13.26 -6.11
CA ASP A 52 -7.95 -12.75 -5.74
C ASP A 52 -7.94 -12.24 -4.30
N VAL A 53 -7.86 -10.93 -4.18
CA VAL A 53 -7.90 -10.16 -2.91
C VAL A 53 -9.09 -10.55 -2.03
N ARG A 54 -10.23 -10.94 -2.61
CA ARG A 54 -11.43 -11.28 -1.85
C ARG A 54 -11.23 -12.52 -0.98
N ALA A 55 -10.26 -13.37 -1.30
CA ALA A 55 -9.90 -14.52 -0.49
C ALA A 55 -9.39 -14.11 0.91
N LEU A 56 -8.88 -12.88 1.08
CA LEU A 56 -8.46 -12.38 2.39
C LEU A 56 -9.61 -12.02 3.31
N ALA A 57 -10.83 -11.82 2.81
CA ALA A 57 -11.96 -11.34 3.61
C ALA A 57 -12.18 -12.11 4.94
N PRO A 58 -12.04 -13.45 5.01
CA PRO A 58 -12.25 -14.19 6.26
C PRO A 58 -11.13 -14.01 7.30
N ILE A 59 -9.94 -13.56 6.88
CA ILE A 59 -8.73 -13.49 7.73
C ILE A 59 -8.19 -12.07 7.87
N LEU A 60 -8.82 -11.09 7.21
CA LEU A 60 -8.31 -9.74 7.03
C LEU A 60 -8.03 -9.00 8.34
N GLU A 61 -8.84 -9.25 9.38
CA GLU A 61 -8.65 -8.66 10.72
C GLU A 61 -7.37 -9.14 11.42
N ARG A 62 -6.78 -10.25 10.96
CA ARG A 62 -5.54 -10.84 11.51
C ARG A 62 -4.31 -10.40 10.75
N VAL A 63 -4.50 -9.85 9.54
CA VAL A 63 -3.41 -9.42 8.67
C VAL A 63 -2.92 -8.06 9.16
N ALA A 64 -1.66 -7.99 9.58
CA ALA A 64 -1.06 -6.74 10.05
C ALA A 64 -0.60 -5.82 8.92
N ILE A 65 -0.16 -6.41 7.80
CA ILE A 65 0.29 -5.71 6.60
C ILE A 65 -0.11 -6.47 5.35
N VAL A 66 -0.50 -5.74 4.29
CA VAL A 66 -0.68 -6.30 2.95
C VAL A 66 0.34 -5.65 2.02
N ALA A 67 1.29 -6.45 1.53
CA ALA A 67 2.27 -6.08 0.54
C ALA A 67 1.75 -6.43 -0.86
N LEU A 68 1.45 -5.42 -1.68
CA LEU A 68 1.01 -5.58 -3.07
C LEU A 68 2.20 -5.42 -4.00
N THR A 69 2.42 -6.40 -4.87
CA THR A 69 3.59 -6.41 -5.75
C THR A 69 3.34 -5.68 -7.07
N PHE A 70 4.37 -4.99 -7.54
CA PHE A 70 4.45 -4.32 -8.83
C PHE A 70 5.61 -4.93 -9.63
N PRO A 71 5.39 -6.02 -10.39
CA PRO A 71 6.47 -6.69 -11.12
C PRO A 71 7.09 -5.83 -12.23
N ALA A 72 6.30 -4.91 -12.80
CA ALA A 72 6.73 -3.99 -13.84
C ALA A 72 5.96 -2.68 -13.75
N PHE A 73 6.52 -1.59 -14.28
CA PHE A 73 5.91 -0.26 -14.24
C PHE A 73 4.54 -0.19 -14.94
N SER A 74 4.29 -1.09 -15.91
CA SER A 74 3.04 -1.16 -16.67
C SER A 74 1.95 -1.99 -15.99
N ASP A 75 2.25 -2.66 -14.87
CA ASP A 75 1.26 -3.46 -14.14
C ASP A 75 0.47 -2.59 -13.16
N GLY A 76 -0.79 -2.32 -13.50
CA GLY A 76 -1.69 -1.53 -12.68
C GLY A 76 -2.62 -2.35 -11.77
N ARG A 77 -2.54 -3.69 -11.72
CA ARG A 77 -3.53 -4.50 -11.00
C ARG A 77 -3.51 -4.24 -9.50
N ALA A 78 -2.33 -4.01 -8.92
CA ALA A 78 -2.16 -3.67 -7.51
C ALA A 78 -2.95 -2.41 -7.09
N PHE A 79 -3.17 -1.43 -7.98
CA PHE A 79 -4.06 -0.29 -7.68
C PHE A 79 -5.51 -0.72 -7.47
N SER A 80 -6.01 -1.60 -8.35
CA SER A 80 -7.37 -2.14 -8.21
C SER A 80 -7.51 -2.99 -6.95
N GLN A 81 -6.47 -3.78 -6.64
CA GLN A 81 -6.43 -4.60 -5.43
C GLN A 81 -6.45 -3.73 -4.16
N ALA A 82 -5.64 -2.66 -4.10
CA ALA A 82 -5.61 -1.69 -3.00
C ALA A 82 -6.97 -1.02 -2.76
N MET A 83 -7.62 -0.56 -3.85
CA MET A 83 -8.96 0.04 -3.74
C MET A 83 -9.99 -0.97 -3.22
N LEU A 84 -9.96 -2.22 -3.67
CA LEU A 84 -10.85 -3.26 -3.14
C LEU A 84 -10.60 -3.53 -1.66
N LEU A 85 -9.34 -3.56 -1.22
CA LEU A 85 -8.96 -3.71 0.19
C LEU A 85 -9.52 -2.57 1.05
N ARG A 86 -9.31 -1.31 0.68
CA ARG A 86 -9.80 -0.16 1.45
C ARG A 86 -11.31 0.01 1.36
N GLU A 87 -11.88 0.09 0.16
CA GLU A 87 -13.27 0.53 -0.03
C GLU A 87 -14.29 -0.60 0.20
N ARG A 88 -13.95 -1.84 -0.15
CA ARG A 88 -14.92 -2.95 -0.09
C ARG A 88 -14.70 -3.89 1.07
N LEU A 89 -13.44 -4.18 1.38
CA LEU A 89 -13.09 -5.08 2.47
C LEU A 89 -12.78 -4.32 3.78
N GLY A 90 -12.67 -2.99 3.72
CA GLY A 90 -12.48 -2.15 4.91
C GLY A 90 -11.14 -2.35 5.61
N TYR A 91 -10.12 -2.85 4.92
CA TYR A 91 -8.80 -3.08 5.50
C TYR A 91 -8.18 -1.77 6.01
N GLN A 92 -7.81 -1.73 7.29
CA GLN A 92 -7.23 -0.55 7.94
C GLN A 92 -5.74 -0.71 8.28
N GLY A 93 -5.17 -1.90 8.07
CA GLY A 93 -3.74 -2.13 8.32
C GLY A 93 -2.86 -1.47 7.25
N GLU A 94 -1.55 -1.68 7.39
CA GLU A 94 -0.56 -1.14 6.47
C GLU A 94 -0.72 -1.74 5.07
N MET A 95 -0.70 -0.91 4.03
CA MET A 95 -0.66 -1.33 2.64
C MET A 95 0.65 -0.88 1.99
N ARG A 96 1.52 -1.86 1.74
CA ARG A 96 2.86 -1.65 1.21
C ARG A 96 2.93 -1.92 -0.28
N ALA A 97 3.49 -0.97 -1.04
CA ALA A 97 3.89 -1.21 -2.42
C ALA A 97 5.29 -1.85 -2.46
N VAL A 98 5.42 -3.00 -3.14
CA VAL A 98 6.69 -3.74 -3.25
C VAL A 98 7.05 -3.98 -4.71
N GLY A 99 8.33 -3.92 -5.06
CA GLY A 99 8.84 -4.14 -6.41
C GLY A 99 9.13 -2.85 -7.17
N THR A 100 8.57 -2.68 -8.36
CA THR A 100 8.85 -1.52 -9.24
C THR A 100 8.05 -0.30 -8.77
N VAL A 101 8.53 0.37 -7.71
CA VAL A 101 7.95 1.62 -7.20
C VAL A 101 8.67 2.82 -7.80
N LEU A 102 7.95 3.61 -8.62
CA LEU A 102 8.48 4.80 -9.27
C LEU A 102 7.90 6.09 -8.66
N LEU A 103 8.72 7.14 -8.62
CA LEU A 103 8.36 8.43 -7.98
C LEU A 103 7.06 9.04 -8.54
N ASP A 104 6.83 8.89 -9.85
CA ASP A 104 5.66 9.39 -10.57
C ASP A 104 4.37 8.62 -10.25
N GLN A 105 4.48 7.38 -9.79
CA GLN A 105 3.34 6.55 -9.40
C GLN A 105 2.92 6.75 -7.93
N VAL A 106 3.83 7.21 -7.06
CA VAL A 106 3.57 7.39 -5.62
C VAL A 106 2.31 8.24 -5.32
N PRO A 107 2.05 9.38 -5.99
CA PRO A 107 0.80 10.12 -5.77
C PRO A 107 -0.48 9.30 -6.04
N LEU A 108 -0.47 8.46 -7.08
CA LEU A 108 -1.59 7.58 -7.39
C LEU A 108 -1.69 6.44 -6.38
N MET A 109 -0.55 5.87 -5.96
CA MET A 109 -0.51 4.83 -4.93
C MET A 109 -1.11 5.35 -3.62
N LEU A 110 -0.67 6.51 -3.13
CA LEU A 110 -1.25 7.15 -1.94
C LEU A 110 -2.78 7.32 -2.08
N ARG A 111 -3.25 7.83 -3.24
CA ARG A 111 -4.68 8.00 -3.50
C ARG A 111 -5.49 6.70 -3.56
N THR A 112 -4.85 5.56 -3.85
CA THR A 112 -5.53 4.25 -3.91
C THR A 112 -5.43 3.49 -2.60
N GLY A 113 -4.78 4.07 -1.59
CA GLY A 113 -4.78 3.60 -0.21
C GLY A 113 -3.45 3.09 0.31
N PHE A 114 -2.39 3.10 -0.50
CA PHE A 114 -1.05 2.74 -0.05
C PHE A 114 -0.52 3.77 0.94
N ASP A 115 0.19 3.32 1.96
CA ASP A 115 0.78 4.15 3.02
C ASP A 115 2.28 3.88 3.22
N SER A 116 2.77 2.77 2.68
CA SER A 116 4.15 2.30 2.83
C SER A 116 4.74 1.83 1.51
N PHE A 117 6.04 2.06 1.29
CA PHE A 117 6.68 1.88 0.00
C PHE A 117 8.07 1.27 0.15
N GLU A 118 8.28 0.10 -0.43
CA GLU A 118 9.60 -0.51 -0.56
C GLU A 118 10.27 0.01 -1.84
N VAL A 119 11.36 0.77 -1.68
CA VAL A 119 12.01 1.48 -2.79
C VAL A 119 13.49 1.15 -2.84
N GLU A 120 13.96 0.72 -4.00
CA GLU A 120 15.38 0.36 -4.22
C GLU A 120 16.15 1.42 -5.03
N HIS A 121 15.45 2.20 -5.85
CA HIS A 121 16.06 3.13 -6.79
C HIS A 121 16.56 4.40 -6.09
N ALA A 122 17.87 4.56 -5.94
CA ALA A 122 18.49 5.63 -5.16
C ALA A 122 18.03 7.06 -5.51
N PRO A 123 17.89 7.46 -6.79
CA PRO A 123 17.32 8.77 -7.13
C PRO A 123 15.88 8.97 -6.64
N THR A 124 15.07 7.90 -6.65
CA THR A 124 13.70 7.91 -6.12
C THR A 124 13.73 8.10 -4.62
N ILE A 125 14.56 7.32 -3.91
CA ILE A 125 14.74 7.43 -2.45
C ILE A 125 15.08 8.86 -2.04
N LYS A 126 16.05 9.49 -2.70
CA LYS A 126 16.44 10.87 -2.41
C LYS A 126 15.27 11.85 -2.56
N ARG A 127 14.49 11.73 -3.65
CA ARG A 127 13.32 12.60 -3.91
C ARG A 127 12.21 12.40 -2.89
N LEU A 128 11.98 11.16 -2.48
CA LEU A 128 11.00 10.81 -1.44
C LEU A 128 11.42 11.32 -0.07
N ALA A 129 12.71 11.24 0.28
CA ALA A 129 13.26 11.82 1.50
C ALA A 129 13.08 13.34 1.56
N GLU A 130 13.16 14.02 0.41
CA GLU A 130 12.90 15.46 0.27
C GLU A 130 11.38 15.80 0.30
N LYS A 131 10.48 14.80 0.45
CA LYS A 131 9.01 14.92 0.36
C LYS A 131 8.53 15.63 -0.91
N ARG A 132 9.30 15.55 -2.00
CA ARG A 132 9.02 16.26 -3.25
C ARG A 132 8.37 15.33 -4.27
N LEU A 133 7.07 15.11 -4.07
CA LEU A 133 6.25 14.30 -4.97
C LEU A 133 5.87 15.10 -6.24
N PRO A 134 5.83 14.46 -7.42
CA PRO A 134 5.28 15.07 -8.63
C PRO A 134 3.77 15.25 -8.43
N GLY A 135 3.30 16.49 -8.32
CA GLY A 135 1.90 16.79 -8.02
C GLY A 135 1.15 17.37 -9.21
N ILE A 136 -0.12 16.96 -9.35
CA ILE A 136 -1.18 17.72 -10.03
C ILE A 136 -2.21 18.02 -8.94
N ASP A 137 -2.49 19.30 -8.67
CA ASP A 137 -3.32 19.73 -7.53
C ASP A 137 -4.81 19.36 -7.66
N LEU A 138 -5.25 18.99 -8.87
CA LEU A 138 -6.65 18.74 -9.20
C LEU A 138 -6.82 17.34 -9.82
N HIS A 139 -7.59 16.49 -9.13
CA HIS A 139 -7.97 15.16 -9.62
C HIS A 139 -9.46 15.09 -9.91
N TYR A 140 -9.82 14.52 -11.06
CA TYR A 140 -11.22 14.28 -11.43
C TYR A 140 -11.81 13.03 -10.73
N GLN A 141 -10.94 12.12 -10.25
CA GLN A 141 -11.34 10.86 -9.63
C GLN A 141 -11.25 10.94 -8.09
N PRO A 142 -12.16 10.26 -7.36
CA PRO A 142 -12.09 10.14 -5.91
C PRO A 142 -10.86 9.34 -5.45
N ALA A 143 -10.35 9.63 -4.25
CA ALA A 143 -9.30 8.87 -3.58
C ALA A 143 -9.91 7.93 -2.53
N ALA A 144 -9.17 6.91 -2.11
CA ALA A 144 -9.57 5.92 -1.11
C ALA A 144 -9.70 6.49 0.32
N ASP A 145 -9.07 7.64 0.60
CA ASP A 145 -9.23 8.37 1.86
C ASP A 145 -10.51 9.23 1.85
N GLU A 146 -11.11 9.45 3.03
CA GLU A 146 -12.41 10.10 3.21
C GLU A 146 -12.44 11.51 2.61
N THR A 147 -12.95 11.61 1.38
CA THR A 147 -13.23 12.89 0.74
C THR A 147 -14.60 13.40 1.17
N ARG A 148 -14.65 14.62 1.73
CA ARG A 148 -15.91 15.32 2.00
C ARG A 148 -16.53 15.83 0.70
N ALA A 149 -17.85 15.74 0.57
CA ALA A 149 -18.57 16.20 -0.62
C ALA A 149 -18.30 17.69 -0.90
N GLY A 150 -17.89 18.02 -2.14
CA GLY A 150 -17.70 19.41 -2.56
C GLY A 150 -19.06 20.10 -2.79
N PRO A 151 -19.14 21.44 -2.79
CA PRO A 151 -20.38 22.15 -3.09
C PRO A 151 -20.63 22.06 -4.60
N GLY A 152 -21.39 21.05 -5.03
CA GLY A 152 -21.69 20.78 -6.43
C GLY A 152 -22.23 19.37 -6.62
N TYR A 153 -22.47 18.98 -7.89
CA TYR A 153 -23.03 17.68 -8.28
C TYR A 153 -22.50 16.51 -7.43
N SER A 154 -23.38 15.59 -7.04
CA SER A 154 -23.17 14.51 -6.05
C SER A 154 -21.94 13.61 -6.26
N TRP A 155 -21.30 13.69 -7.42
CA TRP A 155 -20.09 12.95 -7.80
C TRP A 155 -18.78 13.76 -7.66
N ARG A 156 -18.84 15.05 -7.34
CA ARG A 156 -17.66 15.91 -7.10
C ARG A 156 -17.31 15.96 -5.61
N ARG A 157 -16.07 15.60 -5.28
CA ARG A 157 -15.48 15.81 -3.94
C ARG A 157 -14.09 16.42 -4.09
N THR A 158 -13.69 17.24 -3.12
CA THR A 158 -12.44 18.01 -3.15
C THR A 158 -11.44 17.36 -2.19
N ALA A 159 -10.20 17.14 -2.62
CA ALA A 159 -9.13 16.69 -1.73
C ALA A 159 -8.67 17.86 -0.84
N MET A 160 -8.47 17.62 0.46
CA MET A 160 -7.78 18.55 1.34
C MET A 160 -6.33 18.09 1.48
N LEU A 161 -5.38 18.96 1.16
CA LEU A 161 -3.98 18.78 1.57
C LEU A 161 -3.79 19.64 2.82
N ASN A 162 -3.36 19.03 3.91
CA ASN A 162 -2.92 19.73 5.13
C ASN A 162 -1.77 20.68 4.76
N GLY A 163 -1.88 21.92 5.21
CA GLY A 163 -0.91 22.99 4.97
C GLY A 163 0.40 22.84 5.74
#